data_AF-A0A7Y2ZL74-F1
#
_entry.id   AF-A0A7Y2ZL74-F1
#
_cell.length_a   1.000
_cell.length_b   1.000
_cell.length_c   1.000
_cell.angle_alpha   90.00
_cell.angle_beta   90.00
_cell.angle_gamma   90.00
#
_symmetry.space_group_name_H-M   'P 1'
#
loop_
_entity.id
_entity.type
_entity.pdbx_description
1 polymer ?
#
loop_
_entity_poly.entity_id
_entity_poly.type
_entity_poly.pdbx_seq_one_letter_code
_entity_poly.pdbx_strand_id
1 'polypeptide(L)' 'MRAVVQRVSESSVTIDKKKVADIGVGLLVLLG' A
#
# COMPACT_ATOMS: atom_id res chain seq x y z
N MET A 1 13.01 -7.39 -12.03
CA MET A 1 12.07 -7.16 -10.93
C MET A 1 12.74 -6.26 -9.92
N ARG A 2 12.09 -5.14 -9.56
CA ARG A 2 12.55 -4.19 -8.55
C ARG A 2 11.37 -3.81 -7.64
N ALA A 3 11.66 -3.47 -6.39
CA ALA A 3 10.64 -3.05 -5.44
C ALA A 3 11.05 -1.74 -4.75
N VAL A 4 10.11 -0.82 -4.57
CA VAL A 4 10.23 0.32 -3.68
C VAL A 4 9.44 0.00 -2.41
N VAL A 5 10.13 -0.05 -1.28
CA VAL A 5 9.55 -0.42 0.02
C VAL A 5 9.42 0.83 0.88
N GLN A 6 8.24 1.02 1.46
CA GLN A 6 7.93 2.16 2.32
C GLN A 6 7.40 1.66 3.67
N ARG A 7 8.05 2.05 4.77
CA ARG A 7 7.52 1.85 6.12
C ARG A 7 6.37 2.81 6.36
N VAL A 8 5.22 2.28 6.72
CA VAL A 8 3.99 3.06 6.93
C VAL A 8 3.38 2.77 8.29
N SER A 9 2.77 3.77 8.91
CA SER A 9 1.85 3.58 10.04
C SER A 9 0.47 3.15 9.56
N GLU A 10 0.10 3.53 8.33
CA GLU A 10 -1.14 3.19 7.64
C GLU A 10 -0.97 3.31 6.12
N SER A 11 -1.71 2.52 5.35
CA SER A 11 -1.83 2.69 3.90
C SER A 11 -3.14 2.07 3.38
N SER A 12 -3.64 2.53 2.23
CA SER A 12 -4.84 1.96 1.63
C SER A 12 -4.85 2.10 0.11
N VAL A 13 -5.64 1.24 -0.55
CA VAL A 13 -5.88 1.29 -1.99
C VAL A 13 -7.37 1.54 -2.23
N THR A 14 -7.66 2.48 -3.12
CA THR A 14 -9.03 2.87 -3.50
C THR A 14 -9.19 2.73 -5.02
N ILE A 15 -10.29 2.12 -5.45
CA ILE A 15 -10.72 2.02 -6.85
C ILE A 15 -12.15 2.57 -6.93
N ASP A 16 -12.43 3.48 -7.87
CA ASP A 16 -13.75 4.11 -8.03
C ASP A 16 -14.33 4.68 -6.73
N LYS A 17 -13.47 5.35 -5.93
CA LYS A 17 -13.79 5.89 -4.60
C LYS A 17 -14.19 4.85 -3.55
N LYS A 18 -14.13 3.55 -3.87
CA LYS A 18 -14.31 2.45 -2.93
C LYS A 18 -12.96 1.97 -2.42
N LYS A 19 -12.76 2.02 -1.10
CA LYS A 19 -11.58 1.42 -0.45
C LYS A 19 -11.64 -0.10 -0.62
N VAL A 20 -10.65 -0.68 -1.31
CA VAL A 20 -10.60 -2.12 -1.62
C VAL A 20 -9.60 -2.88 -0.74
N ALA A 21 -8.63 -2.16 -0.15
CA ALA A 21 -7.67 -2.72 0.79
C ALA A 21 -7.18 -1.62 1.73
N ASP A 22 -6.84 -2.00 2.96
CA ASP A 22 -6.09 -1.18 3.89
C ASP A 22 -5.14 -2.02 4.75
N ILE A 23 -4.12 -1.36 5.26
CA ILE A 23 -3.16 -1.93 6.20
C ILE A 23 -2.86 -0.90 7.30
N GLY A 24 -2.61 -1.40 8.51
CA GLY A 24 -2.05 -0.61 9.61
C GLY A 24 -0.53 -0.51 9.52
N VAL A 25 0.15 -0.59 10.66
CA VAL A 25 1.63 -0.49 10.73
C VAL A 25 2.27 -1.62 9.94
N GLY A 26 3.11 -1.29 8.96
CA GLY A 26 3.72 -2.29 8.09
C GLY A 26 4.54 -1.68 6.94
N LEU A 27 4.59 -2.41 5.83
CA LEU A 27 5.32 -2.03 4.64
C LEU A 27 4.37 -1.96 3.43
N LEU A 28 4.36 -0.81 2.73
CA LEU A 28 3.82 -0.70 1.39
C LEU A 28 4.93 -1.04 0.38
N VAL A 29 4.63 -1.96 -0.54
CA VAL A 29 5.60 -2.41 -1.57
C VAL A 29 5.04 -2.06 -2.94
N LEU A 30 5.74 -1.19 -3.66
CA LEU A 30 5.47 -0.93 -5.07
C LEU A 30 6.40 -1.83 -5.90
N LEU A 31 5.84 -2.72 -6.72
CA LEU A 31 6.59 -3.62 -7.60
C LEU A 31 6.62 -3.13 -9.05
N GLY A 32 7.76 -3.28 -9.71
CA GLY A 32 7.97 -3.02 -11.14
C GLY A 32 9.01 -3.92 -11.80
#